data_AF-A0A929WTT7-F1
#
_entry.id   AF-A0A929WTT7-F1
#
_cell.length_a   1.000
_cell.length_b   1.000
_cell.length_c   1.000
_cell.angle_alpha   90.00
_cell.angle_beta   90.00
_cell.angle_gamma   90.00
#
_symmetry.space_group_name_H-M   'P 1'
#
loop_
_entity.id
_entity.type
_entity.pdbx_description
1 polymer ?
#
loop_
_entity_poly.entity_id
_entity_poly.type
_entity_poly.pdbx_seq_one_letter_code
_entity_poly.pdbx_strand_id
1 'polypeptide(L)'
;MPRQPLGGEDRTENAQVGNAHSKVDSAHSNAQAFVSDKTVGTSQTQTGANTWMSSFISDVNTHLGNIESTKAHNLTVRESMHTQAARGRELSPVLLSASDIAASHQDPPLKLSFADGRVEKYATSDAYLSALEEQKNAQREARAKEILDQINTEALAEEKIIYSPKGDYVPDAWQSHGDDGQQGGAGGGGNGRRGGGGGNGRRGGGGAGGGLVPTVGAHTVAGSGSSEWTTPAPGEPGSASNPISDPAELARYDLTTTPVNQRMTPNGPVGGHMPADVLNVDDPAWRAVPPSG
;
A
#
# COMPACT_ATOMS: atom_id res chain seq x y z
N MET A 1 -0.57 -11.34 0.12
CA MET A 1 -1.48 -11.02 -1.01
C MET A 1 -1.02 -11.81 -2.22
N PRO A 2 -1.91 -12.31 -3.11
CA PRO A 2 -1.46 -12.95 -4.35
C PRO A 2 -0.75 -11.91 -5.24
N ARG A 3 0.39 -12.28 -5.84
CA ARG A 3 1.13 -11.45 -6.81
C ARG A 3 0.20 -11.11 -7.98
N GLN A 4 0.16 -9.87 -8.42
CA GLN A 4 -0.53 -9.53 -9.67
C GLN A 4 0.09 -10.32 -10.83
N PRO A 5 -0.71 -10.77 -11.81
CA PRO A 5 -0.18 -11.44 -12.99
C PRO A 5 0.74 -10.49 -13.75
N LEU A 6 1.91 -11.00 -14.16
CA LEU A 6 2.93 -10.26 -14.92
C LEU A 6 2.29 -9.48 -16.08
N GLY A 7 2.64 -8.19 -16.20
CA GLY A 7 2.27 -7.35 -17.34
C GLY A 7 2.95 -7.80 -18.64
N GLY A 8 2.58 -7.20 -19.77
CA GLY A 8 3.23 -7.49 -21.06
C GLY A 8 4.73 -7.15 -21.07
N GLU A 9 5.09 -6.05 -20.43
CA GLU A 9 6.49 -5.61 -20.27
C GLU A 9 7.28 -6.58 -19.38
N ASP A 10 6.68 -7.06 -18.28
CA ASP A 10 7.30 -8.03 -17.39
C ASP A 10 7.62 -9.35 -18.09
N ARG A 11 6.69 -9.85 -18.92
CA ARG A 11 6.92 -11.07 -19.70
C ARG A 11 8.04 -10.89 -20.72
N THR A 12 8.11 -9.72 -21.35
CA THR A 12 9.15 -9.39 -22.33
C THR A 12 10.53 -9.35 -21.69
N GLU A 13 10.65 -8.65 -20.56
CA GLU A 13 11.90 -8.57 -19.82
C GLU A 13 12.30 -9.95 -19.25
N ASN A 14 11.36 -10.75 -18.73
CA ASN A 14 11.63 -12.14 -18.33
C ASN A 14 12.20 -12.97 -19.50
N ALA A 15 11.62 -12.87 -20.69
CA ALA A 15 12.11 -13.61 -21.86
C ALA A 15 13.51 -13.13 -22.31
N GLN A 16 13.75 -11.82 -22.32
CA GLN A 16 15.06 -11.27 -22.69
C GLN A 16 16.14 -11.68 -21.70
N VAL A 17 15.86 -11.58 -20.40
CA VAL A 17 16.77 -11.97 -19.32
C VAL A 17 17.02 -13.48 -19.32
N GLY A 18 15.99 -14.29 -19.54
CA GLY A 18 16.15 -15.75 -19.73
C GLY A 18 17.04 -16.09 -20.92
N ASN A 19 16.81 -15.47 -22.08
CA ASN A 19 17.65 -15.67 -23.27
C ASN A 19 19.11 -15.26 -23.05
N ALA A 20 19.35 -14.17 -22.33
CA ALA A 20 20.70 -13.73 -21.99
C ALA A 20 21.39 -14.75 -21.08
N HIS A 21 20.70 -15.17 -20.02
CA HIS A 21 21.16 -16.19 -19.09
C HIS A 21 21.55 -17.49 -19.82
N SER A 22 20.66 -18.06 -20.64
CA SER A 22 20.93 -19.30 -21.39
C SER A 22 22.11 -19.19 -22.37
N LYS A 23 22.33 -18.03 -23.00
CA LYS A 23 23.47 -17.81 -23.89
C LYS A 23 24.79 -17.75 -23.13
N VAL A 24 24.79 -17.11 -21.97
CA VAL A 24 25.97 -17.02 -21.10
C VAL A 24 26.30 -18.40 -20.50
N ASP A 25 25.28 -19.17 -20.08
CA ASP A 25 25.43 -20.56 -19.65
C ASP A 25 25.98 -21.48 -20.75
N SER A 26 25.53 -21.29 -21.99
CA SER A 26 26.05 -22.04 -23.14
C SER A 26 27.52 -21.70 -23.41
N ALA A 27 27.90 -20.43 -23.30
CA ALA A 27 29.29 -20.00 -23.44
C ALA A 27 30.16 -20.57 -22.31
N HIS A 28 29.66 -20.58 -21.07
CA HIS A 28 30.31 -21.21 -19.93
C HIS A 28 30.57 -22.70 -20.17
N SER A 29 29.53 -23.44 -20.58
CA SER A 29 29.60 -24.88 -20.84
C SER A 29 30.59 -25.22 -21.95
N ASN A 30 30.58 -24.46 -23.04
CA ASN A 30 31.53 -24.63 -24.15
C ASN A 30 32.98 -24.34 -23.73
N ALA A 31 33.19 -23.32 -22.92
CA ALA A 31 34.51 -22.97 -22.38
C ALA A 31 35.05 -24.07 -21.44
N GLN A 32 34.21 -24.61 -20.57
CA GLN A 32 34.57 -25.74 -19.70
C GLN A 32 34.91 -27.00 -20.50
N ALA A 33 34.15 -27.29 -21.55
CA ALA A 33 34.43 -28.41 -22.46
C ALA A 33 35.80 -28.25 -23.14
N PHE A 34 36.12 -27.03 -23.61
CA PHE A 34 37.41 -26.72 -24.22
C PHE A 34 38.58 -26.95 -23.25
N VAL A 35 38.51 -26.43 -22.02
CA VAL A 35 39.58 -26.61 -21.02
C VAL A 35 39.73 -28.08 -20.60
N SER A 36 38.63 -28.83 -20.60
CA SER A 36 38.61 -30.24 -20.22
C SER A 36 39.16 -31.16 -21.31
N ASP A 37 39.21 -30.70 -22.56
CA ASP A 37 39.72 -31.47 -23.69
C ASP A 37 41.25 -31.57 -23.65
N LYS A 38 41.73 -32.81 -23.46
CA LYS A 38 43.17 -33.15 -23.43
C LYS A 38 43.68 -33.79 -24.71
N THR A 39 42.84 -33.92 -25.74
CA THR A 39 43.16 -34.67 -26.96
C THR A 39 44.28 -34.04 -27.79
N VAL A 40 44.48 -32.73 -27.70
CA VAL A 40 45.49 -31.97 -28.47
C VAL A 40 46.91 -31.99 -27.89
N GLY A 41 47.15 -32.68 -26.77
CA GLY A 41 48.47 -32.81 -26.13
C GLY A 41 48.99 -31.54 -25.43
N THR A 42 50.08 -31.66 -24.66
CA THR A 42 50.63 -30.59 -23.79
C THR A 42 51.64 -29.70 -24.50
N SER A 43 51.16 -28.66 -25.20
CA SER A 43 52.00 -27.62 -25.84
C SER A 43 51.93 -26.28 -25.11
N GLN A 44 52.89 -25.39 -25.33
CA GLN A 44 52.80 -24.00 -24.83
C GLN A 44 51.54 -23.29 -25.35
N THR A 45 51.11 -23.60 -26.57
CA THR A 45 49.86 -23.09 -27.15
C THR A 45 48.64 -23.56 -26.36
N GLN A 46 48.60 -24.84 -25.94
CA GLN A 46 47.52 -25.37 -25.10
C GLN A 46 47.49 -24.65 -23.74
N THR A 47 48.66 -24.46 -23.10
CA THR A 47 48.75 -23.74 -21.83
C THR A 47 48.22 -22.31 -21.94
N GLY A 48 48.60 -21.59 -23.00
CA GLY A 48 48.09 -20.24 -23.28
C GLY A 48 46.58 -20.20 -23.49
N ALA A 49 46.04 -21.13 -24.31
CA ALA A 49 44.61 -21.23 -24.57
C ALA A 49 43.81 -21.57 -23.31
N ASN A 50 44.29 -22.49 -22.47
CA ASN A 50 43.66 -22.84 -21.20
C ASN A 50 43.67 -21.68 -20.21
N THR A 51 44.74 -20.88 -20.19
CA THR A 51 44.85 -19.70 -19.33
C THR A 51 43.83 -18.65 -19.74
N TRP A 52 43.78 -18.33 -21.04
CA TRP A 52 42.79 -17.40 -21.58
C TRP A 52 41.34 -17.88 -21.33
N MET A 53 41.07 -19.16 -21.57
CA MET A 53 39.73 -19.72 -21.37
C MET A 53 39.32 -19.73 -19.89
N SER A 54 40.26 -19.92 -18.97
CA SER A 54 39.99 -19.83 -17.53
C SER A 54 39.60 -18.41 -17.11
N SER A 55 40.27 -17.39 -17.66
CA SER A 55 39.87 -15.99 -17.47
C SER A 55 38.48 -15.72 -18.06
N PHE A 56 38.21 -16.22 -19.27
CA PHE A 56 36.89 -16.11 -19.89
C PHE A 56 35.79 -16.76 -19.03
N ILE A 57 36.02 -17.93 -18.46
CA ILE A 57 35.09 -18.59 -17.53
C ILE A 57 34.81 -17.70 -16.30
N SER A 58 35.84 -17.06 -15.75
CA SER A 58 35.69 -16.13 -14.62
C SER A 58 34.81 -14.92 -14.99
N ASP A 59 35.01 -14.36 -16.18
CA ASP A 59 34.21 -13.23 -16.68
C ASP A 59 32.75 -13.66 -16.90
N VAL A 60 32.54 -14.83 -17.50
CA VAL A 60 31.22 -15.42 -17.74
C VAL A 60 30.47 -15.67 -16.42
N ASN A 61 31.14 -16.22 -15.42
CA ASN A 61 30.55 -16.41 -14.08
C ASN A 61 30.16 -15.07 -13.43
N THR A 62 30.98 -14.04 -13.61
CA THR A 62 30.67 -12.68 -13.14
C THR A 62 29.42 -12.14 -13.86
N HIS A 63 29.32 -12.34 -15.17
CA HIS A 63 28.14 -11.94 -15.93
C HIS A 63 26.87 -12.69 -15.53
N LEU A 64 26.95 -14.00 -15.29
CA LEU A 64 25.83 -14.78 -14.75
C LEU A 64 25.37 -14.22 -13.40
N GLY A 65 26.30 -14.04 -12.47
CA GLY A 65 25.99 -13.48 -11.16
C GLY A 65 25.36 -12.08 -11.23
N ASN A 66 25.80 -11.24 -12.18
CA ASN A 66 25.21 -9.92 -12.41
C ASN A 66 23.79 -10.00 -13.00
N ILE A 67 23.55 -10.89 -13.97
CA ILE A 67 22.20 -11.13 -14.52
C ILE A 67 21.27 -11.62 -13.41
N GLU A 68 21.75 -12.56 -12.59
CA GLU A 68 21.03 -13.13 -11.46
C GLU A 68 20.63 -12.08 -10.42
N SER A 69 21.61 -11.31 -9.97
CA SER A 69 21.44 -10.28 -8.93
C SER A 69 20.54 -9.14 -9.44
N THR A 70 20.82 -8.58 -10.60
CA THR A 70 20.06 -7.44 -11.16
C THR A 70 18.58 -7.78 -11.32
N LYS A 71 18.25 -9.01 -11.73
CA LYS A 71 16.86 -9.44 -11.84
C LYS A 71 16.16 -9.53 -10.49
N ALA A 72 16.82 -10.09 -9.48
CA ALA A 72 16.26 -10.21 -8.13
C ALA A 72 16.00 -8.84 -7.50
N HIS A 73 16.91 -7.89 -7.68
CA HIS A 73 16.75 -6.50 -7.25
C HIS A 73 15.60 -5.80 -7.98
N ASN A 74 15.55 -5.89 -9.32
CA ASN A 74 14.46 -5.31 -10.11
C ASN A 74 13.09 -5.82 -9.69
N LEU A 75 12.96 -7.12 -9.40
CA LEU A 75 11.69 -7.65 -8.92
C LEU A 75 11.32 -7.11 -7.54
N THR A 76 12.29 -7.01 -6.63
CA THR A 76 12.01 -6.47 -5.28
C THR A 76 11.41 -5.07 -5.39
N VAL A 77 11.98 -4.22 -6.25
CA VAL A 77 11.45 -2.88 -6.52
C VAL A 77 10.04 -2.95 -7.11
N ARG A 78 9.73 -3.91 -7.98
CA ARG A 78 8.37 -4.09 -8.52
C ARG A 78 7.36 -4.54 -7.48
N GLU A 79 7.71 -5.48 -6.62
CA GLU A 79 6.83 -5.93 -5.54
C GLU A 79 6.54 -4.78 -4.56
N SER A 80 7.54 -3.94 -4.31
CA SER A 80 7.38 -2.67 -3.60
C SER A 80 6.39 -1.75 -4.31
N MET A 81 6.65 -1.41 -5.58
CA MET A 81 5.78 -0.55 -6.38
C MET A 81 4.34 -1.06 -6.42
N HIS A 82 4.14 -2.36 -6.54
CA HIS A 82 2.81 -2.98 -6.48
C HIS A 82 2.13 -2.76 -5.12
N THR A 83 2.86 -2.98 -4.03
CA THR A 83 2.36 -2.77 -2.67
C THR A 83 1.99 -1.30 -2.43
N GLN A 84 2.84 -0.37 -2.88
CA GLN A 84 2.60 1.06 -2.75
C GLN A 84 1.47 1.54 -3.66
N ALA A 85 1.34 0.98 -4.87
CA ALA A 85 0.20 1.25 -5.75
C ALA A 85 -1.13 0.77 -5.14
N ALA A 86 -1.12 -0.37 -4.44
CA ALA A 86 -2.30 -0.84 -3.71
C ALA A 86 -2.69 0.14 -2.60
N ARG A 87 -1.72 0.63 -1.81
CA ARG A 87 -1.95 1.70 -0.81
C ARG A 87 -2.45 3.00 -1.43
N GLY A 88 -1.94 3.37 -2.61
CA GLY A 88 -2.42 4.55 -3.34
C GLY A 88 -3.88 4.44 -3.73
N ARG A 89 -4.39 3.22 -3.99
CA ARG A 89 -5.81 2.97 -4.29
C ARG A 89 -6.71 3.05 -3.06
N GLU A 90 -6.14 3.03 -1.84
CA GLU A 90 -6.90 3.25 -0.60
C GLU A 90 -7.27 4.73 -0.43
N LEU A 91 -6.58 5.64 -1.12
CA LEU A 91 -6.89 7.08 -1.08
C LEU A 91 -8.16 7.38 -1.88
N SER A 92 -9.07 8.15 -1.30
CA SER A 92 -10.31 8.52 -1.97
C SER A 92 -10.04 9.46 -3.17
N PRO A 93 -10.65 9.21 -4.34
CA PRO A 93 -10.53 10.09 -5.50
C PRO A 93 -11.33 11.39 -5.32
N VAL A 94 -12.29 11.42 -4.40
CA VAL A 94 -13.16 12.57 -4.11
C VAL A 94 -12.91 13.03 -2.67
N LEU A 95 -12.99 14.35 -2.44
CA LEU A 95 -12.71 14.93 -1.12
C LEU A 95 -13.97 15.02 -0.25
N LEU A 96 -15.11 15.38 -0.84
CA LEU A 96 -16.38 15.53 -0.12
C LEU A 96 -17.36 14.43 -0.51
N SER A 97 -17.90 13.71 0.47
CA SER A 97 -18.97 12.74 0.23
C SER A 97 -20.31 13.45 0.02
N ALA A 98 -21.27 12.78 -0.63
CA ALA A 98 -22.63 13.31 -0.75
C ALA A 98 -23.28 13.53 0.63
N SER A 99 -22.97 12.66 1.60
CA SER A 99 -23.41 12.82 2.99
C SER A 99 -22.73 13.98 3.72
N ASP A 100 -21.45 14.29 3.45
CA ASP A 100 -20.76 15.46 4.03
C ASP A 100 -21.51 16.73 3.62
N ILE A 101 -21.85 16.82 2.32
CA ILE A 101 -22.60 17.95 1.76
C ILE A 101 -24.00 18.01 2.36
N ALA A 102 -24.75 16.91 2.34
CA ALA A 102 -26.13 16.87 2.84
C ALA A 102 -26.21 17.19 4.34
N ALA A 103 -25.32 16.62 5.15
CA ALA A 103 -25.25 16.89 6.58
C ALA A 103 -24.92 18.36 6.86
N SER A 104 -24.07 18.99 6.04
CA SER A 104 -23.72 20.40 6.23
C SER A 104 -24.92 21.36 6.08
N HIS A 105 -25.96 20.95 5.34
CA HIS A 105 -27.18 21.74 5.09
C HIS A 105 -28.40 21.31 5.91
N GLN A 106 -28.30 20.24 6.71
CA GLN A 106 -29.46 19.65 7.37
C GLN A 106 -30.04 20.52 8.51
N ASP A 107 -29.18 21.13 9.33
CA ASP A 107 -29.59 21.95 10.49
C ASP A 107 -28.67 23.18 10.62
N PRO A 108 -28.85 24.22 9.77
CA PRO A 108 -28.02 25.41 9.80
C PRO A 108 -28.38 26.36 10.98
N PRO A 109 -27.40 27.03 11.61
CA PRO A 109 -25.96 26.92 11.36
C PRO A 109 -25.38 25.59 11.87
N LEU A 110 -24.40 25.07 11.13
CA LEU A 110 -23.82 23.74 11.35
C LEU A 110 -23.18 23.64 12.73
N LYS A 111 -23.52 22.60 13.50
CA LYS A 111 -22.93 22.34 14.83
C LYS A 111 -21.68 21.48 14.71
N LEU A 112 -20.58 21.96 15.28
CA LEU A 112 -19.30 21.28 15.39
C LEU A 112 -19.01 20.99 16.86
N SER A 113 -18.91 19.71 17.24
CA SER A 113 -18.73 19.30 18.63
C SER A 113 -17.28 18.83 18.86
N PHE A 114 -16.49 19.67 19.53
CA PHE A 114 -15.10 19.37 19.85
C PHE A 114 -14.99 18.70 21.22
N ALA A 115 -14.65 17.40 21.20
CA ALA A 115 -14.45 16.63 22.43
C ALA A 115 -13.29 17.19 23.27
N ASP A 116 -12.24 17.69 22.60
CA ASP A 116 -11.18 18.45 23.23
C ASP A 116 -11.70 19.82 23.66
N GLY A 117 -11.63 20.10 24.96
CA GLY A 117 -12.23 21.29 25.57
C GLY A 117 -13.75 21.25 25.77
N ARG A 118 -14.46 20.22 25.26
CA ARG A 118 -15.93 20.07 25.38
C ARG A 118 -16.69 21.34 24.96
N VAL A 119 -16.37 21.81 23.75
CA VAL A 119 -16.96 23.04 23.18
C VAL A 119 -17.76 22.71 21.95
N GLU A 120 -18.97 23.25 21.84
CA GLU A 120 -19.75 23.27 20.61
C GLU A 120 -19.62 24.63 19.94
N LYS A 121 -19.28 24.62 18.65
CA LYS A 121 -19.19 25.82 17.81
C LYS A 121 -20.12 25.70 16.62
N TYR A 122 -20.46 26.85 16.06
CA TYR A 122 -21.35 26.98 14.92
C TYR A 122 -20.58 27.52 13.72
N ALA A 123 -20.83 26.96 12.54
CA ALA A 123 -20.23 27.39 11.28
C ALA A 123 -21.27 27.47 10.16
N THR A 124 -20.99 28.26 9.13
CA THR A 124 -21.76 28.19 7.88
C THR A 124 -21.38 26.94 7.10
N SER A 125 -22.33 26.40 6.32
CA SER A 125 -22.09 25.21 5.49
C SER A 125 -20.92 25.43 4.52
N ASP A 126 -20.86 26.59 3.86
CA ASP A 126 -19.81 26.92 2.88
C ASP A 126 -18.43 27.01 3.53
N ALA A 127 -18.34 27.61 4.72
CA ALA A 127 -17.08 27.71 5.46
C ALA A 127 -16.58 26.32 5.87
N TYR A 128 -17.48 25.50 6.38
CA TYR A 128 -17.18 24.12 6.79
C TYR A 128 -16.74 23.25 5.61
N LEU A 129 -17.49 23.22 4.51
CA LEU A 129 -17.16 22.36 3.36
C LEU A 129 -15.83 22.77 2.72
N SER A 130 -15.57 24.08 2.60
CA SER A 130 -14.31 24.58 2.05
C SER A 130 -13.11 24.18 2.92
N ALA A 131 -13.23 24.36 4.25
CA ALA A 131 -12.17 23.98 5.17
C ALA A 131 -11.97 22.46 5.26
N LEU A 132 -13.06 21.68 5.23
CA LEU A 132 -13.00 20.22 5.23
C LEU A 132 -12.33 19.69 3.96
N GLU A 133 -12.68 20.25 2.80
CA GLU A 133 -12.06 19.88 1.52
C GLU A 133 -10.56 20.16 1.53
N GLU A 134 -10.14 21.33 2.01
CA GLU A 134 -8.73 21.70 2.10
C GLU A 134 -7.95 20.76 3.03
N GLN A 135 -8.49 20.44 4.21
CA GLN A 135 -7.85 19.51 5.15
C GLN A 135 -7.75 18.09 4.57
N LYS A 136 -8.83 17.59 3.97
CA LYS A 136 -8.81 16.27 3.33
C LYS A 136 -7.84 16.22 2.15
N ASN A 137 -7.76 17.28 1.35
CA ASN A 137 -6.78 17.35 0.27
C ASN A 137 -5.36 17.34 0.83
N ALA A 138 -5.07 18.12 1.87
CA ALA A 138 -3.76 18.13 2.52
C ALA A 138 -3.38 16.74 3.08
N GLN A 139 -4.30 16.04 3.72
CA GLN A 139 -4.07 14.66 4.19
C GLN A 139 -3.80 13.69 3.04
N ARG A 140 -4.59 13.77 1.97
CA ARG A 140 -4.42 12.93 0.78
C ARG A 140 -3.08 13.17 0.10
N GLU A 141 -2.69 14.43 -0.09
CA GLU A 141 -1.41 14.80 -0.70
C GLU A 141 -0.22 14.40 0.17
N ALA A 142 -0.31 14.60 1.49
CA ALA A 142 0.72 14.15 2.42
C ALA A 142 0.90 12.62 2.35
N ARG A 143 -0.21 11.87 2.36
CA ARG A 143 -0.17 10.41 2.26
C ARG A 143 0.32 9.92 0.90
N ALA A 144 -0.10 10.56 -0.19
CA ALA A 144 0.38 10.25 -1.54
C ALA A 144 1.89 10.48 -1.65
N LYS A 145 2.39 11.58 -1.07
CA LYS A 145 3.81 11.87 -0.98
C LYS A 145 4.57 10.79 -0.21
N GLU A 146 4.08 10.37 0.96
CA GLU A 146 4.71 9.27 1.72
C GLU A 146 4.80 7.97 0.91
N ILE A 147 3.75 7.62 0.17
CA ILE A 147 3.71 6.44 -0.69
C ILE A 147 4.81 6.53 -1.77
N LEU A 148 4.93 7.69 -2.44
CA LEU A 148 5.95 7.92 -3.47
C LEU A 148 7.37 7.93 -2.89
N ASP A 149 7.57 8.56 -1.74
CA ASP A 149 8.86 8.62 -1.05
C ASP A 149 9.32 7.22 -0.62
N GLN A 150 8.40 6.34 -0.22
CA GLN A 150 8.70 4.95 0.11
C GLN A 150 9.17 4.16 -1.12
N ILE A 151 8.51 4.32 -2.28
CA ILE A 151 8.96 3.71 -3.54
C ILE A 151 10.37 4.17 -3.88
N ASN A 152 10.64 5.48 -3.81
CA ASN A 152 11.96 6.03 -4.10
C ASN A 152 13.03 5.50 -3.14
N THR A 153 12.71 5.44 -1.85
CA THR A 153 13.64 4.95 -0.82
C THR A 153 14.02 3.50 -1.07
N GLU A 154 13.03 2.64 -1.34
CA GLU A 154 13.26 1.21 -1.58
C GLU A 154 13.99 0.99 -2.92
N ALA A 155 13.63 1.72 -3.98
CA ALA A 155 14.32 1.64 -5.27
C ALA A 155 15.80 2.06 -5.17
N LEU A 156 16.10 3.16 -4.49
CA LEU A 156 17.47 3.64 -4.29
C LEU A 156 18.29 2.70 -3.40
N ALA A 157 17.65 2.01 -2.45
CA ALA A 157 18.33 1.01 -1.63
C ALA A 157 18.75 -0.20 -2.47
N GLU A 158 17.87 -0.69 -3.34
CA GLU A 158 18.15 -1.81 -4.25
C GLU A 158 19.15 -1.44 -5.35
N GLU A 159 19.08 -0.22 -5.90
CA GLU A 159 20.03 0.29 -6.91
C GLU A 159 21.48 0.23 -6.41
N LYS A 160 21.73 0.67 -5.17
CA LYS A 160 23.07 0.73 -4.57
C LYS A 160 23.76 -0.63 -4.49
N ILE A 161 22.97 -1.71 -4.46
CA ILE A 161 23.47 -3.07 -4.29
C ILE A 161 23.10 -3.96 -5.47
N ILE A 162 22.75 -3.40 -6.63
CA ILE A 162 22.17 -4.14 -7.77
C ILE A 162 23.01 -5.30 -8.31
N TYR A 163 24.32 -5.30 -8.07
CA TYR A 163 25.26 -6.38 -8.43
C TYR A 163 25.61 -7.31 -7.26
N SER A 164 25.05 -7.08 -6.07
CA SER A 164 25.27 -7.93 -4.91
C SER A 164 24.34 -9.13 -4.97
N PRO A 165 24.82 -10.37 -4.76
CA PRO A 165 23.96 -11.55 -4.77
C PRO A 165 22.82 -11.45 -3.76
N LYS A 166 21.60 -11.77 -4.21
CA LYS A 166 20.39 -11.85 -3.38
C LYS A 166 19.90 -13.29 -3.36
N GLY A 167 20.05 -13.96 -2.20
CA GLY A 167 19.95 -15.42 -2.07
C GLY A 167 18.55 -16.04 -2.22
N ASP A 168 17.48 -15.24 -2.19
CA ASP A 168 16.12 -15.75 -1.96
C ASP A 168 15.21 -15.75 -3.20
N TYR A 169 15.75 -15.57 -4.42
CA TYR A 169 14.89 -15.44 -5.60
C TYR A 169 15.41 -16.12 -6.88
N VAL A 170 14.63 -17.10 -7.38
CA VAL A 170 14.73 -17.67 -8.74
C VAL A 170 13.50 -17.20 -9.53
N PRO A 171 13.64 -16.32 -10.54
CA PRO A 171 12.59 -15.97 -11.47
C PRO A 171 11.94 -17.21 -12.09
N ASP A 172 10.63 -17.16 -12.37
CA ASP A 172 9.94 -18.24 -13.10
C ASP A 172 10.63 -18.57 -14.43
N ALA A 173 11.22 -17.57 -15.11
CA ALA A 173 12.00 -17.76 -16.35
C ALA A 173 13.27 -18.61 -16.17
N TRP A 174 13.74 -18.80 -14.94
CA TRP A 174 14.92 -19.59 -14.57
C TRP A 174 14.54 -20.84 -13.79
N GLN A 175 13.25 -21.05 -13.50
CA GLN A 175 12.78 -22.35 -13.06
C GLN A 175 12.90 -23.30 -14.25
N SER A 176 13.45 -24.49 -14.00
CA SER A 176 13.40 -25.58 -14.97
C SER A 176 11.94 -25.90 -15.23
N HIS A 177 11.37 -25.33 -16.29
CA HIS A 177 10.29 -25.97 -17.00
C HIS A 177 10.95 -27.18 -17.65
N GLY A 178 10.81 -28.35 -17.01
CA GLY A 178 11.19 -29.60 -17.65
C GLY A 178 10.63 -29.62 -19.06
N ASP A 179 11.40 -30.14 -20.02
CA ASP A 179 11.02 -30.25 -21.42
C ASP A 179 9.63 -30.89 -21.56
N ASP A 180 8.58 -30.07 -21.58
CA ASP A 180 7.24 -30.47 -22.02
C ASP A 180 7.19 -30.33 -23.55
N GLY A 181 8.12 -31.02 -24.20
CA GLY A 181 7.92 -31.52 -25.53
C GLY A 181 6.90 -32.64 -25.48
N GLN A 182 5.60 -32.33 -25.37
CA GLN A 182 4.55 -33.20 -25.89
C GLN A 182 3.18 -32.52 -26.01
N GLN A 183 2.70 -32.58 -27.24
CA GLN A 183 1.31 -32.45 -27.64
C GLN A 183 0.41 -33.36 -26.78
N GLY A 184 -0.71 -32.81 -26.31
CA GLY A 184 -2.00 -33.50 -26.17
C GLY A 184 -2.11 -34.71 -25.23
N GLY A 185 -2.95 -34.55 -24.19
CA GLY A 185 -3.90 -35.61 -23.80
C GLY A 185 -3.53 -36.52 -22.61
N ALA A 186 -4.40 -36.45 -21.59
CA ALA A 186 -4.85 -37.53 -20.70
C ALA A 186 -3.86 -38.25 -19.75
N GLY A 187 -4.09 -38.04 -18.44
CA GLY A 187 -4.32 -39.16 -17.51
C GLY A 187 -3.18 -39.62 -16.59
N GLY A 188 -3.50 -39.73 -15.28
CA GLY A 188 -2.78 -40.51 -14.25
C GLY A 188 -1.74 -39.69 -13.48
N GLY A 189 -1.75 -39.53 -12.15
CA GLY A 189 -2.18 -40.43 -11.08
C GLY A 189 -0.93 -41.08 -10.46
N GLY A 190 -0.51 -40.66 -9.27
CA GLY A 190 0.62 -41.34 -8.59
C GLY A 190 1.21 -40.64 -7.37
N ASN A 191 0.85 -41.15 -6.19
CA ASN A 191 1.31 -40.78 -4.85
C ASN A 191 2.83 -40.71 -4.62
N GLY A 192 3.27 -39.81 -3.73
CA GLY A 192 4.60 -39.83 -3.12
C GLY A 192 4.69 -38.98 -1.86
N ARG A 193 4.27 -39.55 -0.72
CA ARG A 193 4.25 -38.93 0.61
C ARG A 193 5.65 -38.73 1.21
N ARG A 194 5.80 -37.67 2.02
CA ARG A 194 6.38 -37.57 3.39
C ARG A 194 6.79 -36.10 3.57
N GLY A 195 6.23 -35.28 4.47
CA GLY A 195 5.93 -35.48 5.90
C GLY A 195 6.85 -34.50 6.66
N GLY A 196 6.46 -33.72 7.66
CA GLY A 196 5.21 -33.55 8.37
C GLY A 196 5.39 -32.42 9.41
N GLY A 197 4.32 -32.12 10.15
CA GLY A 197 4.26 -31.15 11.26
C GLY A 197 3.32 -30.00 10.92
N GLY A 198 2.06 -29.90 11.38
CA GLY A 198 1.47 -30.40 12.62
C GLY A 198 1.30 -29.22 13.59
N GLY A 199 0.10 -28.63 13.65
CA GLY A 199 -0.16 -27.54 14.61
C GLY A 199 -1.45 -26.75 14.39
N ASN A 200 -2.57 -27.33 14.81
CA ASN A 200 -3.84 -26.75 15.28
C ASN A 200 -4.33 -25.39 14.72
N GLY A 201 -5.44 -25.46 14.00
CA GLY A 201 -6.29 -24.32 13.74
C GLY A 201 -7.05 -23.82 14.96
N ARG A 202 -7.36 -22.52 14.94
CA ARG A 202 -8.64 -22.00 15.41
C ARG A 202 -9.18 -21.01 14.40
N ARG A 203 -10.43 -21.26 14.05
CA ARG A 203 -11.35 -20.39 13.32
C ARG A 203 -11.58 -19.11 14.10
N GLY A 204 -11.78 -18.02 13.37
CA GLY A 204 -12.14 -16.69 13.84
C GLY A 204 -11.48 -15.69 12.89
N GLY A 205 -12.06 -15.34 11.74
CA GLY A 205 -13.46 -14.97 11.62
C GLY A 205 -13.69 -13.72 12.48
N GLY A 206 -12.98 -12.65 12.16
CA GLY A 206 -12.99 -11.39 12.91
C GLY A 206 -12.73 -10.24 11.96
N GLY A 207 -13.57 -10.12 10.92
CA GLY A 207 -13.79 -8.83 10.30
C GLY A 207 -14.42 -7.93 11.36
N ALA A 208 -13.61 -7.10 12.00
CA ALA A 208 -14.07 -5.95 12.74
C ALA A 208 -14.17 -4.77 11.77
N GLY A 209 -14.90 -4.98 10.66
CA GLY A 209 -15.67 -3.93 10.02
C GLY A 209 -16.94 -3.72 10.84
N GLY A 210 -16.78 -3.43 12.12
CA GLY A 210 -17.84 -2.84 12.90
C GLY A 210 -17.84 -1.39 12.50
N GLY A 211 -18.92 -0.93 11.87
CA GLY A 211 -19.25 0.50 11.82
C GLY A 211 -19.38 1.00 13.26
N LEU A 212 -18.24 1.26 13.89
CA LEU A 212 -18.16 2.08 15.07
C LEU A 212 -18.29 3.49 14.51
N VAL A 213 -19.51 4.02 14.55
CA VAL A 213 -19.65 5.46 14.75
C VAL A 213 -18.69 5.77 15.91
N PRO A 214 -17.70 6.67 15.76
CA PRO A 214 -16.92 7.09 16.89
C PRO A 214 -17.90 7.77 17.85
N THR A 215 -18.46 7.00 18.78
CA THR A 215 -19.06 7.59 19.97
C THR A 215 -17.86 8.16 20.69
N VAL A 216 -17.73 9.49 20.64
CA VAL A 216 -16.84 10.26 21.51
C VAL A 216 -16.86 9.58 22.86
N GLY A 217 -15.69 9.14 23.33
CA GLY A 217 -15.57 8.23 24.46
C GLY A 217 -16.52 8.62 25.59
N ALA A 218 -17.55 7.79 25.79
CA ALA A 218 -18.33 7.79 27.01
C ALA A 218 -17.37 7.29 28.10
N HIS A 219 -16.62 8.23 28.66
CA HIS A 219 -15.99 8.06 29.95
C HIS A 219 -17.14 7.75 30.90
N THR A 220 -17.33 6.47 31.24
CA THR A 220 -18.16 6.07 32.37
C THR A 220 -17.44 6.53 33.63
N VAL A 221 -17.51 7.82 33.91
CA VAL A 221 -17.27 8.35 35.24
C VAL A 221 -18.50 7.95 36.03
N ALA A 222 -18.36 6.88 36.80
CA ALA A 222 -19.22 6.66 37.95
C ALA A 222 -19.04 7.88 38.88
N GLY A 223 -19.90 8.87 38.74
CA GLY A 223 -19.83 10.11 39.50
C GLY A 223 -20.75 11.18 38.93
N SER A 224 -21.83 11.45 39.66
CA SER A 224 -22.68 12.63 39.52
C SER A 224 -21.84 13.91 39.33
N GLY A 225 -21.91 14.50 38.13
CA GLY A 225 -21.30 15.79 37.82
C GLY A 225 -21.45 16.07 36.33
N SER A 226 -22.36 16.96 35.97
CA SER A 226 -22.52 17.50 34.61
C SER A 226 -21.18 18.00 34.09
N SER A 227 -20.56 17.23 33.22
CA SER A 227 -19.44 17.69 32.40
C SER A 227 -20.03 18.62 31.33
N GLU A 228 -20.23 19.87 31.71
CA GLU A 228 -21.00 20.85 30.94
C GLU A 228 -20.29 21.18 29.63
N TRP A 229 -20.94 20.85 28.52
CA TRP A 229 -20.54 21.32 27.20
C TRP A 229 -20.80 22.82 27.12
N THR A 230 -19.83 23.57 26.63
CA THR A 230 -19.94 25.03 26.53
C THR A 230 -20.13 25.46 25.09
N THR A 231 -20.89 26.52 24.89
CA THR A 231 -21.05 27.21 23.60
C THR A 231 -20.59 28.66 23.76
N PRO A 232 -19.96 29.27 22.74
CA PRO A 232 -19.66 30.71 22.76
C PRO A 232 -20.92 31.54 23.03
N ALA A 233 -20.76 32.66 23.73
CA ALA A 233 -21.90 33.52 24.09
C ALA A 233 -22.52 34.15 22.83
N PRO A 234 -23.82 34.51 22.84
CA PRO A 234 -24.46 35.13 21.69
C PRO A 234 -23.69 36.36 21.19
N GLY A 235 -23.32 36.34 19.91
CA GLY A 235 -22.58 37.40 19.23
C GLY A 235 -21.06 37.16 19.17
N GLU A 236 -20.53 36.24 19.98
CA GLU A 236 -19.13 35.83 19.88
C GLU A 236 -18.90 34.94 18.64
N PRO A 237 -17.70 34.97 18.03
CA PRO A 237 -17.37 34.10 16.90
C PRO A 237 -17.57 32.61 17.20
N GLY A 238 -18.34 31.94 16.34
CA GLY A 238 -18.70 30.54 16.50
C GLY A 238 -19.87 30.28 17.45
N SER A 239 -20.59 31.33 17.89
CA SER A 239 -21.90 31.19 18.53
C SER A 239 -23.00 30.95 17.49
N ALA A 240 -24.16 30.44 17.91
CA ALA A 240 -25.29 30.21 17.01
C ALA A 240 -25.77 31.50 16.30
N SER A 241 -25.62 32.68 16.93
CA SER A 241 -25.99 33.97 16.35
C SER A 241 -24.86 34.67 15.59
N ASN A 242 -23.64 34.13 15.65
CA ASN A 242 -22.48 34.61 14.88
C ASN A 242 -21.61 33.41 14.46
N PRO A 243 -22.11 32.55 13.55
CA PRO A 243 -21.41 31.36 13.13
C PRO A 243 -20.14 31.70 12.35
N ILE A 244 -19.13 30.85 12.46
CA ILE A 244 -17.88 30.98 11.70
C ILE A 244 -18.21 30.90 10.20
N SER A 245 -17.90 31.96 9.46
CA SER A 245 -18.19 32.09 8.03
C SER A 245 -16.93 32.15 7.15
N ASP A 246 -15.75 32.31 7.77
CA ASP A 246 -14.45 32.22 7.10
C ASP A 246 -13.86 30.80 7.27
N PRO A 247 -13.62 30.05 6.18
CA PRO A 247 -12.95 28.75 6.24
C PRO A 247 -11.60 28.79 6.97
N ALA A 248 -10.84 29.88 6.87
CA ALA A 248 -9.52 30.00 7.49
C ALA A 248 -9.58 29.94 9.02
N GLU A 249 -10.69 30.39 9.62
CA GLU A 249 -10.92 30.25 11.05
C GLU A 249 -11.18 28.80 11.48
N LEU A 250 -11.64 27.94 10.56
CA LEU A 250 -11.87 26.53 10.85
C LEU A 250 -10.60 25.68 10.69
N ALA A 251 -9.58 26.17 9.98
CA ALA A 251 -8.33 25.44 9.71
C ALA A 251 -7.59 24.98 10.98
N ARG A 252 -7.80 25.66 12.11
CA ARG A 252 -7.22 25.30 13.42
C ARG A 252 -7.89 24.11 14.10
N TYR A 253 -9.03 23.65 13.58
CA TYR A 253 -9.77 22.51 14.09
C TYR A 253 -9.59 21.32 13.17
N ASP A 254 -9.47 20.11 13.73
CA ASP A 254 -9.52 18.89 12.93
C ASP A 254 -10.97 18.60 12.52
N LEU A 255 -11.34 19.01 11.30
CA LEU A 255 -12.68 18.77 10.76
C LEU A 255 -12.83 17.35 10.21
N THR A 256 -11.72 16.69 9.88
CA THR A 256 -11.74 15.34 9.30
C THR A 256 -12.16 14.28 10.29
N THR A 257 -11.96 14.53 11.58
CA THR A 257 -12.37 13.63 12.66
C THR A 257 -13.43 14.20 13.60
N THR A 258 -13.98 15.39 13.29
CA THR A 258 -15.03 16.03 14.10
C THR A 258 -16.42 15.72 13.53
N PRO A 259 -17.31 15.06 14.30
CA PRO A 259 -18.69 14.86 13.89
C PRO A 259 -19.47 16.17 13.86
N VAL A 260 -20.41 16.27 12.91
CA VAL A 260 -21.28 17.43 12.75
C VAL A 260 -22.71 17.12 13.14
N ASN A 261 -23.46 18.14 13.59
CA ASN A 261 -24.87 18.02 13.98
C ASN A 261 -25.13 16.95 15.05
N GLN A 262 -24.19 16.79 15.98
CA GLN A 262 -24.44 15.96 17.16
C GLN A 262 -25.52 16.58 18.02
N ARG A 263 -26.35 15.74 18.63
CA ARG A 263 -27.32 16.21 19.63
C ARG A 263 -26.67 16.17 21.01
N MET A 264 -26.61 17.30 21.69
CA MET A 264 -26.17 17.35 23.08
C MET A 264 -27.17 16.66 24.01
N THR A 265 -26.67 15.76 24.84
CA THR A 265 -27.42 15.08 25.90
C THR A 265 -26.69 15.24 27.24
N PRO A 266 -27.35 14.96 28.39
CA PRO A 266 -26.68 14.98 29.69
C PRO A 266 -25.45 14.07 29.79
N ASN A 267 -25.37 13.04 28.92
CA ASN A 267 -24.26 12.10 28.85
C ASN A 267 -23.19 12.48 27.80
N GLY A 268 -23.34 13.63 27.12
CA GLY A 268 -22.48 14.11 26.04
C GLY A 268 -23.17 14.15 24.67
N PRO A 269 -22.43 14.48 23.60
CA PRO A 269 -22.94 14.53 22.24
C PRO A 269 -23.26 13.13 21.74
N VAL A 270 -24.41 12.97 21.09
CA VAL A 270 -24.86 11.68 20.55
C VAL A 270 -25.27 11.85 19.10
N GLY A 271 -24.89 10.89 18.25
CA GLY A 271 -25.20 10.88 16.83
C GLY A 271 -24.35 11.88 16.04
N GLY A 272 -24.95 12.47 15.01
CA GLY A 272 -24.27 13.35 14.05
C GLY A 272 -23.70 12.59 12.85
N HIS A 273 -23.24 13.37 11.87
CA HIS A 273 -22.55 12.86 10.68
C HIS A 273 -21.05 12.92 10.90
N MET A 274 -20.36 11.81 10.65
CA MET A 274 -18.90 11.75 10.66
C MET A 274 -18.40 11.90 9.22
N PRO A 275 -17.52 12.87 8.95
CA PRO A 275 -16.96 13.04 7.61
C PRO A 275 -16.24 11.78 7.13
N ALA A 276 -16.37 11.47 5.84
CA ALA A 276 -15.73 10.28 5.28
C ALA A 276 -14.19 10.41 5.29
N ASP A 277 -13.49 9.34 5.69
CA ASP A 277 -12.03 9.29 5.73
C ASP A 277 -11.44 9.27 4.31
N VAL A 278 -10.69 10.31 3.97
CA VAL A 278 -10.01 10.47 2.66
C VAL A 278 -8.88 9.44 2.45
N LEU A 279 -8.38 8.84 3.53
CA LEU A 279 -7.33 7.83 3.48
C LEU A 279 -7.90 6.40 3.38
N ASN A 280 -9.22 6.26 3.39
CA ASN A 280 -9.91 4.97 3.29
C ASN A 280 -11.09 5.05 2.31
N VAL A 281 -10.87 4.67 1.06
CA VAL A 281 -11.88 4.63 0.00
C VAL A 281 -13.08 3.72 0.32
N ASP A 282 -12.90 2.75 1.22
CA ASP A 282 -13.93 1.81 1.65
C ASP A 282 -14.67 2.29 2.91
N ASP A 283 -14.41 3.51 3.40
CA ASP A 283 -15.18 4.10 4.49
C ASP A 283 -16.69 4.11 4.14
N PRO A 284 -17.56 3.51 4.97
CA PRO A 284 -19.01 3.53 4.77
C PRO A 284 -19.60 4.93 4.57
N ALA A 285 -19.00 5.97 5.15
CA ALA A 285 -19.41 7.36 4.98
C ALA A 285 -19.28 7.85 3.52
N TRP A 286 -18.47 7.21 2.66
CA TRP A 286 -18.48 7.49 1.21
C TRP A 286 -19.77 7.06 0.52
N ARG A 287 -20.46 6.06 1.07
CA ARG A 287 -21.66 5.43 0.49
C ARG A 287 -22.93 5.75 1.28
N ALA A 288 -22.83 6.51 2.36
CA ALA A 288 -23.97 6.92 3.16
C ALA A 288 -24.88 7.80 2.30
N VAL A 289 -26.08 7.29 2.01
CA VAL A 289 -27.14 8.06 1.37
C VAL A 289 -27.83 8.88 2.46
N PRO A 290 -28.08 10.19 2.28
CA PRO A 290 -28.82 10.95 3.27
C PRO A 290 -30.20 10.32 3.51
N PRO A 291 -30.71 10.30 4.76
CA PRO A 291 -32.04 9.81 5.02
C PRO A 291 -33.05 10.65 4.23
N SER A 292 -33.82 10.00 3.36
CA SER A 292 -34.97 10.60 2.69
C SER A 292 -36.03 10.95 3.74
N GLY A 293 -36.11 12.23 4.10
CA GLY A 293 -37.23 12.81 4.84
C GLY A 293 -38.30 13.30 3.89
#